data_AF-A0A3B0RXX5-F1
#
_entry.id   AF-A0A3B0RXX5-F1
#
_cell.length_a   1.000
_cell.length_b   1.000
_cell.length_c   1.000
_cell.angle_alpha   90.00
_cell.angle_beta   90.00
_cell.angle_gamma   90.00
#
_symmetry.space_group_name_H-M   'P 1'
#
loop_
_entity.id
_entity.type
_entity.pdbx_description
1 polymer ?
#
loop_
_entity_poly.entity_id
_entity_poly.type
_entity_poly.pdbx_seq_one_letter_code
_entity_poly.pdbx_strand_id
1 'polypeptide(L)'
;MAEFLIRGADYLLTMNDRREELHGADIHIRDGVIVDVGHGLPHPGEVVMATGCVVTPGLVNTHHHLYQTLTRAVPGGQDALLFGWLQVLYPIWQRFGPEEMRVSASIGLAELALSGCTLSSDHLYLFPNGARLEDTIEAAAEIGLRFHPTRGAMSIGESAGGLPPDDLVEDEAAILDDCIRVIDAFHDPHEGSMCRVGVAPCSPFSVSRELMRDAALLARDKGVMLHTHLAENEE
;
A
#
# COMPACT_ATOMS: atom_id res chain seq x y z
N MET A 1 -3.46 -7.81 26.67
CA MET A 1 -4.52 -6.96 26.10
C MET A 1 -4.05 -5.53 26.25
N ALA A 2 -3.89 -4.83 25.13
CA ALA A 2 -3.39 -3.46 25.13
C ALA A 2 -4.61 -2.53 25.28
N GLU A 3 -4.65 -1.74 26.34
CA GLU A 3 -5.76 -0.84 26.61
C GLU A 3 -5.22 0.50 27.13
N PHE A 4 -5.49 1.58 26.43
CA PHE A 4 -4.96 2.90 26.73
C PHE A 4 -5.95 4.01 26.41
N LEU A 5 -5.72 5.17 27.01
CA LEU A 5 -6.51 6.38 26.83
C LEU A 5 -5.64 7.47 26.20
N ILE A 6 -6.08 8.04 25.09
CA ILE A 6 -5.56 9.33 24.61
C ILE A 6 -6.39 10.41 25.30
N ARG A 7 -5.75 11.30 26.06
CA ARG A 7 -6.44 12.25 26.94
C ARG A 7 -6.21 13.70 26.55
N GLY A 8 -7.30 14.47 26.49
CA GLY A 8 -7.29 15.92 26.44
C GLY A 8 -6.68 16.49 25.17
N ALA A 9 -7.01 15.92 24.01
CA ALA A 9 -6.67 16.51 22.72
C ALA A 9 -7.32 17.89 22.58
N ASP A 10 -6.56 18.91 22.16
CA ASP A 10 -7.11 20.27 21.97
C ASP A 10 -8.22 20.24 20.93
N TYR A 11 -8.00 19.51 19.83
CA TYR A 11 -9.01 19.20 18.83
C TYR A 11 -8.97 17.72 18.45
N LEU A 12 -10.15 17.12 18.33
CA LEU A 12 -10.35 15.77 17.84
C LEU A 12 -11.32 15.81 16.65
N LEU A 13 -10.79 15.50 15.46
CA LEU A 13 -11.59 15.39 14.24
C LEU A 13 -12.14 13.96 14.15
N THR A 14 -13.45 13.77 14.25
CA THR A 14 -14.05 12.42 14.26
C THR A 14 -14.20 11.82 12.86
N MET A 15 -14.46 12.67 11.85
CA MET A 15 -14.95 12.26 10.53
C MET A 15 -16.20 11.35 10.56
N ASN A 16 -16.99 11.39 11.64
CA ASN A 16 -18.26 10.68 11.70
C ASN A 16 -19.33 11.32 10.79
N ASP A 17 -20.51 10.70 10.67
CA ASP A 17 -21.60 11.18 9.79
C ASP A 17 -22.05 12.62 10.09
N ARG A 18 -21.88 13.06 11.34
CA ARG A 18 -22.22 14.42 11.79
C ARG A 18 -21.07 15.41 11.61
N ARG A 19 -19.89 14.95 11.20
CA ARG A 19 -18.65 15.74 11.08
C ARG A 19 -18.31 16.48 12.37
N GLU A 20 -18.46 15.79 13.50
CA GLU A 20 -18.19 16.40 14.81
C GLU A 20 -16.69 16.66 14.99
N GLU A 21 -16.41 17.83 15.55
CA GLU A 21 -15.09 18.24 16.03
C GLU A 21 -15.22 18.47 17.53
N LEU A 22 -14.44 17.73 18.32
CA LEU A 22 -14.50 17.81 19.79
C LEU A 22 -13.29 18.58 20.31
N HIS A 23 -13.51 19.45 21.29
CA HIS A 23 -12.44 20.19 21.97
C HIS A 23 -12.19 19.62 23.36
N GLY A 24 -10.92 19.41 23.73
CA GLY A 24 -10.52 18.85 25.02
C GLY A 24 -10.97 17.40 25.25
N ALA A 25 -11.03 16.60 24.18
CA ALA A 25 -11.64 15.26 24.19
C ALA A 25 -10.62 14.12 24.39
N ASP A 26 -11.16 12.96 24.75
CA ASP A 26 -10.46 11.72 25.05
C ASP A 26 -10.88 10.61 24.05
N ILE A 27 -9.97 9.65 23.81
CA ILE A 27 -10.23 8.41 23.04
C ILE A 27 -9.83 7.22 23.90
N HIS A 28 -10.78 6.31 24.15
CA HIS A 28 -10.50 5.03 24.81
C HIS A 28 -10.33 3.93 23.76
N ILE A 29 -9.19 3.24 23.82
CA ILE A 29 -8.81 2.19 22.87
C ILE A 29 -8.57 0.89 23.64
N ARG A 30 -9.18 -0.19 23.17
CA ARG A 30 -8.97 -1.55 23.67
C ARG A 30 -8.68 -2.50 22.51
N ASP A 31 -7.57 -3.22 22.61
CA ASP A 31 -7.14 -4.24 21.65
C ASP A 31 -7.20 -3.76 20.19
N GLY A 32 -6.72 -2.53 19.96
CA GLY A 32 -6.66 -1.91 18.62
C GLY A 32 -7.98 -1.30 18.13
N VAL A 33 -9.04 -1.32 18.93
CA VAL A 33 -10.37 -0.80 18.58
C VAL A 33 -10.70 0.40 19.46
N ILE A 34 -11.25 1.46 18.85
CA ILE A 34 -11.82 2.60 19.57
C ILE A 34 -13.13 2.14 20.21
N VAL A 35 -13.21 2.18 21.55
CA VAL A 35 -14.40 1.73 22.30
C VAL A 35 -15.24 2.89 22.82
N ASP A 36 -14.66 4.08 23.01
CA ASP A 36 -15.38 5.28 23.41
C ASP A 36 -14.63 6.56 23.00
N VAL A 37 -15.38 7.63 22.75
CA VAL A 37 -14.86 8.96 22.40
C VAL A 37 -15.71 10.00 23.11
N GLY A 38 -15.10 10.88 23.90
CA GLY A 38 -15.85 11.84 24.71
C GLY A 38 -14.98 12.65 25.64
N HIS A 39 -15.49 12.98 26.83
CA HIS A 39 -14.80 13.81 27.81
C HIS A 39 -14.75 13.13 29.17
N GLY A 40 -13.60 13.19 29.85
CA GLY A 40 -13.47 12.68 31.21
C GLY A 40 -13.63 11.16 31.28
N LEU A 41 -13.19 10.45 30.22
CA LEU A 41 -13.34 9.01 30.13
C LEU A 41 -12.52 8.33 31.24
N PRO A 42 -13.13 7.40 32.02
CA PRO A 42 -12.44 6.70 33.09
C PRO A 42 -11.50 5.64 32.52
N HIS A 43 -10.22 5.68 32.88
CA HIS A 43 -9.27 4.63 32.51
C HIS A 43 -8.23 4.40 33.61
N PRO A 44 -8.08 3.17 34.14
CA PRO A 44 -7.08 2.85 35.16
C PRO A 44 -5.70 2.44 34.58
N GLY A 45 -5.54 2.40 33.25
CA GLY A 45 -4.31 1.95 32.58
C GLY A 45 -3.42 3.06 32.03
N GLU A 46 -2.75 2.78 30.91
CA GLU A 46 -1.85 3.72 30.25
C GLU A 46 -2.60 4.94 29.69
N VAL A 47 -2.05 6.14 29.91
CA VAL A 47 -2.61 7.40 29.43
C VAL A 47 -1.57 8.14 28.61
N VAL A 48 -1.93 8.45 27.36
CA VAL A 48 -1.17 9.31 26.45
C VAL A 48 -1.79 10.71 26.47
N MET A 49 -1.04 11.70 26.95
CA MET A 49 -1.51 13.09 26.99
C MET A 49 -1.41 13.72 25.60
N ALA A 50 -2.53 14.22 25.07
CA ALA A 50 -2.63 14.87 23.75
C ALA A 50 -2.90 16.38 23.85
N THR A 51 -2.69 16.99 25.03
CA THR A 51 -2.80 18.43 25.21
C THR A 51 -1.83 19.17 24.28
N GLY A 52 -2.32 20.16 23.56
CA GLY A 52 -1.55 20.85 22.51
C GLY A 52 -1.54 20.13 21.15
N CYS A 53 -2.22 18.99 21.01
CA CYS A 53 -2.30 18.23 19.77
C CYS A 53 -3.67 18.33 19.09
N VAL A 54 -3.66 18.25 17.76
CA VAL A 54 -4.82 17.90 16.96
C VAL A 54 -4.76 16.40 16.69
N VAL A 55 -5.80 15.67 17.06
CA VAL A 55 -5.93 14.23 16.78
C VAL A 55 -6.91 14.04 15.63
N THR A 56 -6.51 13.24 14.65
CA THR A 56 -7.28 12.94 13.45
C THR A 56 -7.36 11.43 13.24
N PRO A 57 -8.31 10.91 12.42
CA PRO A 57 -8.21 9.55 11.93
C PRO A 57 -6.90 9.44 11.13
N GLY A 58 -6.21 8.32 11.30
CA GLY A 58 -4.95 8.12 10.57
C GLY A 58 -5.14 8.24 9.07
N LEU A 59 -4.16 8.86 8.39
CA LEU A 59 -4.25 9.06 6.95
C LEU A 59 -4.21 7.71 6.22
N VAL A 60 -4.91 7.64 5.09
CA VAL A 60 -5.01 6.45 4.25
C VAL A 60 -4.39 6.78 2.89
N ASN A 61 -3.23 6.20 2.63
CA ASN A 61 -2.60 6.26 1.32
C ASN A 61 -3.15 5.15 0.43
N THR A 62 -3.84 5.53 -0.66
CA THR A 62 -4.57 4.60 -1.53
C THR A 62 -3.81 4.19 -2.78
N HIS A 63 -2.58 4.69 -2.96
CA HIS A 63 -1.70 4.28 -4.04
C HIS A 63 -0.23 4.54 -3.68
N HIS A 64 0.66 3.59 -3.98
CA HIS A 64 2.10 3.78 -3.82
C HIS A 64 2.87 2.83 -4.74
N HIS A 65 4.14 3.14 -4.98
CA HIS A 65 5.14 2.22 -5.52
C HIS A 65 6.35 2.23 -4.60
N LEU A 66 6.32 1.45 -3.51
CA LEU A 66 7.30 1.54 -2.43
C LEU A 66 8.73 1.30 -2.90
N TYR A 67 8.94 0.41 -3.88
CA TYR A 67 10.25 0.13 -4.46
C TYR A 67 10.91 1.35 -5.09
N GLN A 68 10.14 2.33 -5.56
CA GLN A 68 10.65 3.56 -6.15
C GLN A 68 11.27 4.52 -5.13
N THR A 69 11.09 4.26 -3.82
CA THR A 69 11.72 5.01 -2.73
C THR A 69 13.25 5.03 -2.85
N LEU A 70 13.86 3.97 -3.40
CA LEU A 70 15.31 3.87 -3.61
C LEU A 70 15.81 4.64 -4.85
N THR A 71 14.91 5.14 -5.69
CA THR A 71 15.26 5.81 -6.96
C THR A 71 14.76 7.25 -7.01
N ARG A 72 14.74 7.93 -5.86
CA ARG A 72 14.38 9.36 -5.79
C ARG A 72 15.45 10.22 -6.45
N ALA A 73 15.03 11.19 -7.27
CA ALA A 73 15.89 12.18 -7.93
C ALA A 73 16.98 11.61 -8.86
N VAL A 74 16.73 10.47 -9.51
CA VAL A 74 17.66 9.89 -10.51
C VAL A 74 17.86 10.87 -11.69
N PRO A 75 19.12 11.23 -12.04
CA PRO A 75 19.41 12.06 -13.21
C PRO A 75 18.86 11.43 -14.49
N GLY A 76 18.29 12.26 -15.38
CA GLY A 76 17.61 11.81 -16.58
C GLY A 76 16.12 11.48 -16.37
N GLY A 77 15.70 11.14 -15.14
CA GLY A 77 14.29 10.98 -14.79
C GLY A 77 13.62 12.27 -14.31
N GLN A 78 14.37 13.24 -13.79
CA GLN A 78 13.82 14.44 -13.13
C GLN A 78 12.95 15.31 -14.06
N ASP A 79 13.38 15.48 -15.31
CA ASP A 79 12.71 16.33 -16.31
C ASP A 79 12.10 15.53 -17.46
N ALA A 80 12.04 14.20 -17.32
CA ALA A 80 11.50 13.32 -18.34
C ALA A 80 9.97 13.25 -18.26
N LEU A 81 9.36 13.11 -19.44
CA LEU A 81 7.97 12.71 -19.60
C LEU A 81 7.77 11.25 -19.18
N LEU A 82 6.52 10.79 -18.97
CA LEU A 82 6.22 9.50 -18.35
C LEU A 82 6.97 8.32 -18.99
N PHE A 83 6.91 8.16 -20.31
CA PHE A 83 7.58 7.05 -20.99
C PHE A 83 9.11 7.18 -20.94
N GLY A 84 9.65 8.39 -21.03
CA GLY A 84 11.09 8.63 -20.87
C GLY A 84 11.56 8.34 -19.45
N TRP A 85 10.75 8.69 -18.44
CA TRP A 85 11.00 8.40 -17.03
C TRP A 85 11.02 6.89 -16.77
N LEU A 86 10.06 6.14 -17.32
CA LEU A 86 10.02 4.68 -17.27
C LEU A 86 11.27 4.07 -17.92
N GLN A 87 11.64 4.51 -19.13
CA GLN A 87 12.84 4.03 -19.83
C GLN A 87 14.14 4.31 -19.07
N VAL A 88 14.24 5.44 -18.35
CA VAL A 88 15.40 5.76 -17.52
C VAL A 88 15.49 4.85 -16.30
N LEU A 89 14.35 4.47 -15.71
CA LEU A 89 14.31 3.77 -14.43
C LEU A 89 14.25 2.24 -14.54
N TYR A 90 13.64 1.67 -15.59
CA TYR A 90 13.63 0.23 -15.80
C TYR A 90 15.03 -0.41 -15.71
N PRO A 91 16.11 0.18 -16.28
CA PRO A 91 17.44 -0.39 -16.17
C PRO A 91 18.00 -0.46 -14.75
N ILE A 92 17.47 0.35 -13.84
CA ILE A 92 17.81 0.33 -12.41
C ILE A 92 16.97 -0.74 -11.72
N TRP A 93 15.65 -0.71 -11.93
CA TRP A 93 14.72 -1.62 -11.26
C TRP A 93 14.89 -3.08 -11.67
N GLN A 94 15.30 -3.39 -12.91
CA GLN A 94 15.63 -4.77 -13.34
C GLN A 94 16.73 -5.43 -12.49
N ARG A 95 17.52 -4.63 -11.76
CA ARG A 95 18.60 -5.11 -10.90
C ARG A 95 18.16 -5.33 -9.44
N PHE A 96 16.93 -4.98 -9.09
CA PHE A 96 16.41 -5.16 -7.75
C PHE A 96 16.15 -6.64 -7.48
N GLY A 97 16.25 -7.04 -6.22
CA GLY A 97 15.79 -8.34 -5.74
C GLY A 97 15.02 -8.18 -4.43
N PRO A 98 14.88 -9.28 -3.67
CA PRO A 98 14.14 -9.29 -2.40
C PRO A 98 14.62 -8.23 -1.40
N GLU A 99 15.93 -8.02 -1.31
CA GLU A 99 16.51 -7.05 -0.38
C GLU A 99 16.09 -5.62 -0.71
N GLU A 100 16.19 -5.21 -1.98
CA GLU A 100 15.78 -3.87 -2.40
C GLU A 100 14.28 -3.65 -2.21
N MET A 101 13.44 -4.65 -2.49
CA MET A 101 11.99 -4.56 -2.25
C MET A 101 11.67 -4.38 -0.77
N ARG A 102 12.32 -5.16 0.11
CA ARG A 102 12.12 -5.04 1.55
C ARG A 102 12.62 -3.70 2.09
N VAL A 103 13.85 -3.29 1.75
CA VAL A 103 14.46 -2.05 2.27
C VAL A 103 13.68 -0.83 1.81
N SER A 104 13.31 -0.78 0.54
CA SER A 104 12.51 0.32 -0.02
C SER A 104 11.14 0.44 0.64
N ALA A 105 10.46 -0.70 0.88
CA ALA A 105 9.20 -0.74 1.61
C ALA A 105 9.36 -0.28 3.06
N SER A 106 10.37 -0.75 3.78
CA SER A 106 10.65 -0.29 5.16
C SER A 106 10.85 1.22 5.23
N ILE A 107 11.63 1.81 4.31
CA ILE A 107 11.86 3.26 4.28
C ILE A 107 10.55 4.00 3.97
N GLY A 108 9.85 3.63 2.90
CA GLY A 108 8.63 4.33 2.48
C GLY A 108 7.52 4.24 3.53
N LEU A 109 7.32 3.06 4.13
CA LEU A 109 6.32 2.85 5.18
C LEU A 109 6.68 3.57 6.48
N ALA A 110 7.97 3.65 6.84
CA ALA A 110 8.40 4.45 7.99
C ALA A 110 8.16 5.96 7.77
N GLU A 111 8.47 6.48 6.57
CA GLU A 111 8.17 7.88 6.22
C GLU A 111 6.65 8.17 6.27
N LEU A 112 5.83 7.23 5.79
CA LEU A 112 4.37 7.31 5.88
C LEU A 112 3.89 7.32 7.34
N ALA A 113 4.39 6.41 8.19
CA ALA A 113 4.03 6.36 9.60
C ALA A 113 4.40 7.66 10.33
N LEU A 114 5.59 8.20 10.07
CA LEU A 114 6.07 9.46 10.66
C LEU A 114 5.27 10.69 10.22
N SER A 115 4.54 10.59 9.11
CA SER A 115 3.68 11.65 8.58
C SER A 115 2.19 11.47 8.90
N GLY A 116 1.85 10.50 9.76
CA GLY A 116 0.48 10.27 10.23
C GLY A 116 -0.35 9.34 9.34
N CYS A 117 0.26 8.70 8.34
CA CYS A 117 -0.36 7.61 7.60
C CYS A 117 -0.42 6.34 8.46
N THR A 118 -1.56 5.67 8.44
CA THR A 118 -1.80 4.45 9.23
C THR A 118 -2.24 3.27 8.37
N LEU A 119 -2.69 3.52 7.13
CA LEU A 119 -2.90 2.51 6.10
C LEU A 119 -2.24 2.96 4.81
N SER A 120 -1.46 2.08 4.18
CA SER A 120 -1.02 2.27 2.80
C SER A 120 -1.40 1.07 1.96
N SER A 121 -1.86 1.30 0.74
CA SER A 121 -1.70 0.32 -0.33
C SER A 121 -0.29 0.40 -0.92
N ASP A 122 0.13 -0.65 -1.60
CA ASP A 122 1.31 -0.63 -2.47
C ASP A 122 1.02 -1.38 -3.76
N HIS A 123 1.52 -0.85 -4.86
CA HIS A 123 1.37 -1.40 -6.20
C HIS A 123 2.73 -1.87 -6.72
N LEU A 124 3.17 -3.04 -6.23
CA LEU A 124 4.39 -3.68 -6.70
C LEU A 124 4.10 -4.48 -7.97
N TYR A 125 4.51 -3.95 -9.12
CA TYR A 125 4.27 -4.56 -10.43
C TYR A 125 5.52 -5.15 -11.11
N LEU A 126 6.63 -5.21 -10.37
CA LEU A 126 7.94 -5.72 -10.83
C LEU A 126 8.44 -6.80 -9.87
N PHE A 127 8.80 -7.97 -10.39
CA PHE A 127 9.31 -9.11 -9.60
C PHE A 127 10.67 -9.65 -10.11
N PRO A 128 11.69 -8.80 -10.30
CA PRO A 128 13.00 -9.22 -10.79
C PRO A 128 13.79 -10.04 -9.75
N ASN A 129 14.71 -10.89 -10.22
CA ASN A 129 15.74 -11.54 -9.41
C ASN A 129 15.22 -12.29 -8.16
N GLY A 130 14.00 -12.84 -8.24
CA GLY A 130 13.38 -13.59 -7.14
C GLY A 130 12.66 -12.72 -6.11
N ALA A 131 12.49 -11.42 -6.36
CA ALA A 131 11.63 -10.54 -5.58
C ALA A 131 10.18 -11.03 -5.58
N ARG A 132 9.48 -10.82 -4.46
CA ARG A 132 8.09 -11.25 -4.28
C ARG A 132 7.31 -10.22 -3.48
N LEU A 133 5.97 -10.32 -3.51
CA LEU A 133 5.12 -9.41 -2.73
C LEU A 133 5.33 -9.57 -1.23
N GLU A 134 5.77 -10.74 -0.77
CA GLU A 134 6.07 -11.00 0.64
C GLU A 134 7.15 -10.07 1.20
N ASP A 135 8.11 -9.65 0.38
CA ASP A 135 9.21 -8.79 0.80
C ASP A 135 8.69 -7.44 1.34
N THR A 136 7.59 -6.92 0.77
CA THR A 136 6.96 -5.68 1.23
C THR A 136 5.94 -5.92 2.35
N ILE A 137 5.29 -7.08 2.36
CA ILE A 137 4.37 -7.51 3.44
C ILE A 137 5.13 -7.65 4.76
N GLU A 138 6.28 -8.31 4.74
CA GLU A 138 7.13 -8.48 5.92
C GLU A 138 7.63 -7.14 6.45
N ALA A 139 8.04 -6.23 5.55
CA ALA A 139 8.43 -4.88 5.91
C ALA A 139 7.28 -4.12 6.60
N ALA A 140 6.05 -4.20 6.06
CA ALA A 140 4.90 -3.56 6.67
C ALA A 140 4.54 -4.11 8.05
N ALA A 141 4.65 -5.43 8.22
CA ALA A 141 4.44 -6.09 9.51
C ALA A 141 5.50 -5.67 10.55
N GLU A 142 6.76 -5.49 10.12
CA GLU A 142 7.85 -5.02 10.98
C GLU A 142 7.67 -3.55 11.42
N ILE A 143 7.23 -2.67 10.50
CA ILE A 143 6.91 -1.27 10.80
C ILE A 143 5.63 -1.14 11.66
N GLY A 144 4.69 -2.08 11.52
CA GLY A 144 3.40 -2.07 12.22
C GLY A 144 2.33 -1.19 11.56
N LEU A 145 2.46 -0.92 10.25
CA LEU A 145 1.51 -0.13 9.48
C LEU A 145 0.47 -1.03 8.80
N ARG A 146 -0.81 -0.63 8.78
CA ARG A 146 -1.87 -1.43 8.12
C ARG A 146 -1.63 -1.42 6.61
N PHE A 147 -1.65 -2.60 5.98
CA PHE A 147 -1.17 -2.72 4.62
C PHE A 147 -2.17 -3.35 3.66
N HIS A 148 -2.28 -2.77 2.47
CA HIS A 148 -3.05 -3.30 1.35
C HIS A 148 -2.14 -3.56 0.14
N PRO A 149 -1.26 -4.59 0.21
CA PRO A 149 -0.38 -4.93 -0.89
C PRO A 149 -1.20 -5.40 -2.08
N THR A 150 -0.88 -4.89 -3.28
CA THR A 150 -1.46 -5.40 -4.51
C THR A 150 -0.42 -6.14 -5.31
N ARG A 151 -0.76 -7.36 -5.76
CA ARG A 151 0.06 -8.14 -6.68
C ARG A 151 -0.07 -7.48 -8.05
N GLY A 152 0.92 -6.64 -8.35
CA GLY A 152 1.01 -5.93 -9.62
C GLY A 152 1.34 -6.87 -10.79
N ALA A 153 1.23 -6.43 -12.03
CA ALA A 153 1.73 -7.23 -13.16
C ALA A 153 2.01 -6.39 -14.40
N MET A 154 3.02 -6.82 -15.17
CA MET A 154 3.22 -6.47 -16.58
C MET A 154 3.46 -7.75 -17.37
N SER A 155 2.84 -7.89 -18.54
CA SER A 155 2.93 -9.09 -19.37
C SER A 155 3.34 -8.84 -20.82
N ILE A 156 3.38 -7.57 -21.25
CA ILE A 156 3.73 -7.18 -22.62
C ILE A 156 5.07 -6.45 -22.59
N GLY A 157 6.15 -7.14 -22.97
CA GLY A 157 7.51 -6.58 -23.08
C GLY A 157 7.81 -5.97 -24.45
N GLU A 158 8.99 -5.39 -24.62
CA GLU A 158 9.47 -4.77 -25.86
C GLU A 158 9.33 -5.68 -27.09
N SER A 159 9.62 -6.99 -26.95
CA SER A 159 9.49 -7.96 -28.06
C SER A 159 8.05 -8.15 -28.56
N ALA A 160 7.06 -7.80 -27.73
CA ALA A 160 5.63 -7.85 -28.03
C ALA A 160 5.01 -6.47 -28.25
N GLY A 161 5.83 -5.41 -28.36
CA GLY A 161 5.39 -4.03 -28.58
C GLY A 161 5.01 -3.26 -27.31
N GLY A 162 5.36 -3.80 -26.14
CA GLY A 162 5.25 -3.09 -24.87
C GLY A 162 6.42 -2.14 -24.62
N LEU A 163 6.31 -1.35 -23.55
CA LEU A 163 7.36 -0.48 -23.05
C LEU A 163 8.39 -1.15 -22.13
N PRO A 164 8.01 -2.07 -21.20
CA PRO A 164 8.98 -2.63 -20.27
C PRO A 164 9.93 -3.62 -20.96
N PRO A 165 11.19 -3.72 -20.50
CA PRO A 165 12.10 -4.80 -20.88
C PRO A 165 11.45 -6.19 -20.74
N ASP A 166 11.80 -7.11 -21.65
CA ASP A 166 11.25 -8.47 -21.67
C ASP A 166 11.55 -9.27 -20.38
N ASP A 167 12.60 -8.93 -19.64
CA ASP A 167 12.97 -9.57 -18.37
C ASP A 167 12.25 -8.97 -17.14
N LEU A 168 11.45 -7.92 -17.34
CA LEU A 168 10.59 -7.30 -16.33
C LEU A 168 9.11 -7.65 -16.50
N VAL A 169 8.76 -8.48 -17.48
CA VAL A 169 7.41 -8.99 -17.68
C VAL A 169 7.32 -10.47 -17.34
N GLU A 170 6.10 -10.92 -17.01
CA GLU A 170 5.83 -12.29 -16.60
C GLU A 170 4.79 -12.93 -17.53
N ASP A 171 4.82 -14.25 -17.60
CA ASP A 171 3.76 -15.02 -18.25
C ASP A 171 2.42 -14.85 -17.50
N GLU A 172 1.33 -14.65 -18.24
CA GLU A 172 0.03 -14.32 -17.66
C GLU A 172 -0.55 -15.43 -16.77
N ALA A 173 -0.28 -16.70 -17.08
CA ALA A 173 -0.72 -17.80 -16.23
C ALA A 173 0.08 -17.81 -14.92
N ALA A 174 1.39 -17.57 -14.99
CA ALA A 174 2.23 -17.44 -13.80
C ALA A 174 1.80 -16.26 -12.91
N ILE A 175 1.40 -15.13 -13.51
CA ILE A 175 0.85 -13.97 -12.78
C ILE A 175 -0.40 -14.37 -11.98
N LEU A 176 -1.36 -15.07 -12.61
CA LEU A 176 -2.61 -15.47 -11.95
C LEU A 176 -2.37 -16.51 -10.86
N ASP A 177 -1.50 -17.49 -11.11
CA ASP A 177 -1.11 -18.50 -10.12
C ASP A 177 -0.44 -17.85 -8.89
N ASP A 178 0.43 -16.86 -9.11
CA ASP A 178 1.07 -16.14 -8.03
C ASP A 178 0.10 -15.23 -7.26
N CYS A 179 -0.85 -14.58 -7.94
CA CYS A 179 -1.96 -13.88 -7.29
C CYS A 179 -2.73 -14.80 -6.34
N ILE A 180 -3.11 -16.00 -6.80
CA ILE A 180 -3.79 -17.00 -5.98
C ILE A 180 -2.94 -17.36 -4.75
N ARG A 181 -1.66 -17.66 -4.99
CA ARG A 181 -0.72 -18.07 -3.95
C ARG A 181 -0.57 -17.02 -2.85
N VAL A 182 -0.44 -15.74 -3.20
CA VAL A 182 -0.24 -14.68 -2.22
C VAL A 182 -1.54 -14.29 -1.51
N ILE A 183 -2.68 -14.33 -2.21
CA ILE A 183 -3.99 -14.16 -1.57
C ILE A 183 -4.22 -15.24 -0.52
N ASP A 184 -4.04 -16.50 -0.88
CA ASP A 184 -4.30 -17.64 0.01
C ASP A 184 -3.34 -17.68 1.22
N ALA A 185 -2.14 -17.09 1.08
CA ALA A 185 -1.16 -17.05 2.15
C ALA A 185 -1.31 -15.85 3.10
N PHE A 186 -1.75 -14.68 2.61
CA PHE A 186 -1.65 -13.41 3.36
C PHE A 186 -2.95 -12.61 3.48
N HIS A 187 -3.98 -12.88 2.68
CA HIS A 187 -5.21 -12.10 2.75
C HIS A 187 -5.99 -12.43 4.03
N ASP A 188 -6.19 -11.44 4.88
CA ASP A 188 -7.06 -11.54 6.05
C ASP A 188 -8.32 -10.67 5.88
N PRO A 189 -9.50 -11.26 5.64
CA PRO A 189 -10.74 -10.53 5.41
C PRO A 189 -11.39 -10.01 6.71
N HIS A 190 -10.91 -10.41 7.89
CA HIS A 190 -11.54 -10.05 9.16
C HIS A 190 -11.50 -8.54 9.41
N GLU A 191 -12.47 -8.05 10.18
CA GLU A 191 -12.49 -6.67 10.65
C GLU A 191 -11.23 -6.38 11.48
N GLY A 192 -10.61 -5.22 11.27
CA GLY A 192 -9.37 -4.87 11.94
C GLY A 192 -8.10 -5.54 11.38
N SER A 193 -8.19 -6.33 10.29
CA SER A 193 -7.04 -6.97 9.63
C SER A 193 -5.92 -6.00 9.24
N MET A 194 -4.69 -6.35 9.59
CA MET A 194 -3.49 -5.57 9.26
C MET A 194 -2.96 -5.82 7.84
N CYS A 195 -3.46 -6.86 7.14
CA CYS A 195 -3.01 -7.19 5.78
C CYS A 195 -4.18 -7.67 4.92
N ARG A 196 -4.44 -6.95 3.82
CA ARG A 196 -5.42 -7.34 2.80
C ARG A 196 -4.80 -7.27 1.42
N VAL A 197 -4.60 -8.44 0.81
CA VAL A 197 -4.07 -8.54 -0.54
C VAL A 197 -5.12 -8.14 -1.57
N GLY A 198 -4.72 -7.41 -2.61
CA GLY A 198 -5.50 -7.14 -3.82
C GLY A 198 -4.78 -7.60 -5.10
N VAL A 199 -5.52 -7.64 -6.21
CA VAL A 199 -4.99 -7.93 -7.55
C VAL A 199 -4.86 -6.62 -8.32
N ALA A 200 -3.73 -6.40 -9.00
CA ALA A 200 -3.53 -5.17 -9.74
C ALA A 200 -2.76 -5.35 -11.04
N PRO A 201 -3.37 -5.75 -12.17
CA PRO A 201 -2.69 -5.56 -13.46
C PRO A 201 -2.29 -4.08 -13.61
N CYS A 202 -1.04 -3.79 -13.99
CA CYS A 202 -0.47 -2.43 -13.86
C CYS A 202 -1.28 -1.40 -14.63
N SER A 203 -1.50 -1.64 -15.92
CA SER A 203 -2.30 -0.76 -16.75
C SER A 203 -2.84 -1.51 -17.98
N PRO A 204 -3.93 -1.01 -18.62
CA PRO A 204 -4.47 -1.62 -19.84
C PRO A 204 -3.52 -1.66 -21.04
N PHE A 205 -2.36 -0.98 -20.96
CA PHE A 205 -1.34 -0.92 -22.01
C PHE A 205 -0.07 -1.73 -21.68
N SER A 206 0.06 -2.23 -20.43
CA SER A 206 1.21 -3.05 -19.99
C SER A 206 0.84 -4.52 -19.80
N VAL A 207 -0.45 -4.86 -19.91
CA VAL A 207 -0.96 -6.23 -19.89
C VAL A 207 -1.95 -6.48 -21.02
N SER A 208 -2.23 -7.75 -21.34
CA SER A 208 -3.27 -8.08 -22.30
C SER A 208 -4.68 -7.76 -21.77
N ARG A 209 -5.62 -7.62 -22.69
CA ARG A 209 -7.05 -7.51 -22.34
C ARG A 209 -7.55 -8.77 -21.63
N GLU A 210 -6.99 -9.93 -22.00
CA GLU A 210 -7.29 -11.22 -21.42
C GLU A 210 -6.89 -11.23 -19.94
N LEU A 211 -5.66 -10.82 -19.61
CA LEU A 211 -5.23 -10.73 -18.22
C LEU A 211 -6.08 -9.74 -17.41
N MET A 212 -6.46 -8.58 -17.97
CA MET A 212 -7.38 -7.66 -17.29
C MET A 212 -8.72 -8.32 -16.92
N ARG A 213 -9.27 -9.14 -17.83
CA ARG A 213 -10.52 -9.87 -17.62
C ARG A 213 -10.35 -10.96 -16.57
N ASP A 214 -9.29 -11.74 -16.68
CA ASP A 214 -9.06 -12.91 -15.84
C ASP A 214 -8.69 -12.48 -14.41
N ALA A 215 -7.92 -11.39 -14.26
CA ALA A 215 -7.67 -10.73 -12.97
C ALA A 215 -8.97 -10.26 -12.30
N ALA A 216 -9.91 -9.69 -13.07
CA ALA A 216 -11.21 -9.26 -12.53
C ALA A 216 -12.08 -10.45 -12.10
N LEU A 217 -12.04 -11.57 -12.84
CA LEU A 217 -12.72 -12.80 -12.45
C LEU A 217 -12.10 -13.39 -11.18
N LEU A 218 -10.77 -13.48 -11.11
CA LEU A 218 -10.03 -13.96 -9.96
C LEU A 218 -10.31 -13.12 -8.71
N ALA A 219 -10.25 -11.79 -8.81
CA ALA A 219 -10.51 -10.90 -7.69
C ALA A 219 -11.93 -11.10 -7.12
N ARG A 220 -12.93 -11.28 -7.98
CA ARG A 220 -14.32 -11.58 -7.57
C ARG A 220 -14.45 -12.95 -6.92
N ASP A 221 -13.81 -13.97 -7.48
CA ASP A 221 -13.83 -15.34 -6.93
C ASP A 221 -13.20 -15.41 -5.53
N LYS A 222 -12.05 -14.74 -5.35
CA LYS A 222 -11.33 -14.67 -4.07
C LYS A 222 -11.91 -13.64 -3.09
N GLY A 223 -12.84 -12.79 -3.52
CA GLY A 223 -13.42 -11.74 -2.68
C GLY A 223 -12.45 -10.61 -2.33
N VAL A 224 -11.47 -10.33 -3.20
CA VAL A 224 -10.45 -9.29 -3.00
C VAL A 224 -10.67 -8.09 -3.91
N MET A 225 -9.96 -6.99 -3.63
CA MET A 225 -10.03 -5.76 -4.44
C MET A 225 -9.26 -5.89 -5.76
N LEU A 226 -9.69 -5.12 -6.75
CA LEU A 226 -8.99 -4.94 -8.03
C LEU A 226 -8.54 -3.47 -8.14
N HIS A 227 -7.29 -3.26 -8.56
CA HIS A 227 -6.68 -1.93 -8.75
C HIS A 227 -5.94 -1.86 -10.10
N THR A 228 -5.79 -0.68 -10.69
CA THR A 228 -5.00 -0.44 -11.93
C THR A 228 -4.74 1.05 -12.08
N HIS A 229 -3.72 1.41 -12.83
CA HIS A 229 -3.62 2.75 -13.41
C HIS A 229 -4.67 2.96 -14.50
N LEU A 230 -5.18 4.19 -14.63
CA LEU A 230 -6.19 4.54 -15.64
C LEU A 230 -6.17 6.05 -15.96
N ALA A 231 -6.22 6.40 -17.26
CA ALA A 231 -6.29 7.78 -17.76
C ALA A 231 -5.18 8.69 -17.22
N GLU A 232 -3.93 8.24 -17.31
CA GLU A 232 -2.78 8.90 -16.67
C GLU A 232 -2.25 10.12 -17.42
N ASN A 233 -2.17 10.05 -18.75
CA ASN A 233 -1.57 11.09 -19.59
C ASN A 233 -2.21 11.14 -20.99
N GLU A 234 -2.03 12.27 -21.68
CA GLU A 234 -2.44 12.48 -23.07
C GLU A 234 -1.36 12.07 -24.09
N GLU A 235 -0.11 11.90 -23.64
CA GLU A 235 1.07 11.59 -24.46
C GLU A 235 1.10 10.20 -25.08
#